data_AF-A0A7Y7XIJ0-F1
#
_entry.id   AF-A0A7Y7XIJ0-F1
#
_cell.length_a   1.000
_cell.length_b   1.000
_cell.length_c   1.000
_cell.angle_alpha   90.00
_cell.angle_beta   90.00
_cell.angle_gamma   90.00
#
_symmetry.space_group_name_H-M   'P 1'
#
loop_
_entity.id
_entity.type
_entity.pdbx_description
1 polymer ?
#
loop_
_entity_poly.entity_id
_entity_poly.type
_entity_poly.pdbx_seq_one_letter_code
_entity_poly.pdbx_strand_id
1 'polypeptide(L)'
;MICIRPVHARYLIFWGLLLTLGVERMSSSQAAAQVSCSLEKEDRAASLLPDARGSWLALLAHQEAFVSCDDGALAEGYSDAVAQLFVQKWDQLGVFVDLAKKHPDFQRWAVRHIDATVSDDDLNKIIANAATCIDDVAVANICKSIRRAAENALVESTQMRQ
;
A
#
# COMPACT_ATOMS: atom_id res chain seq x y z
N MET A 1 -1.98 -52.59 -4.05
CA MET A 1 -2.28 -53.76 -3.20
C MET A 1 -1.18 -53.87 -2.16
N ILE A 2 -1.52 -53.60 -0.89
CA ILE A 2 -0.98 -54.15 0.38
C ILE A 2 0.55 -54.06 0.58
N CYS A 3 1.00 -53.13 1.44
CA CYS A 3 1.57 -53.34 2.79
C CYS A 3 2.85 -54.21 2.82
N ILE A 4 3.89 -53.87 3.58
CA ILE A 4 4.00 -54.16 5.02
C ILE A 4 5.31 -53.52 5.54
N ARG A 5 5.26 -52.88 6.71
CA ARG A 5 6.43 -52.63 7.58
C ARG A 5 6.71 -53.87 8.45
N PRO A 6 7.98 -54.14 8.81
CA PRO A 6 8.31 -54.67 10.13
C PRO A 6 9.20 -53.65 10.89
N VAL A 7 8.82 -53.19 12.09
CA VAL A 7 8.89 -53.83 13.42
C VAL A 7 10.29 -53.82 14.04
N HIS A 8 10.41 -52.93 15.03
CA HIS A 8 11.20 -52.94 16.27
C HIS A 8 12.45 -53.82 16.46
N ALA A 9 13.56 -53.15 16.83
CA ALA A 9 14.47 -53.60 17.88
C ALA A 9 14.95 -52.34 18.63
N ARG A 10 14.34 -51.99 19.77
CA ARG A 10 14.82 -52.35 21.12
C ARG A 10 16.23 -51.82 21.43
N TYR A 11 16.29 -50.62 21.98
CA TYR A 11 17.25 -50.31 23.04
C TYR A 11 16.48 -49.61 24.18
N LEU A 12 16.04 -50.43 25.13
CA LEU A 12 15.83 -50.01 26.52
C LEU A 12 17.25 -49.79 27.07
N ILE A 13 17.55 -48.78 27.89
CA ILE A 13 17.23 -48.76 29.32
C ILE A 13 17.42 -47.31 29.83
N PHE A 14 16.32 -46.77 30.34
CA PHE A 14 16.17 -45.90 31.51
C PHE A 14 17.43 -45.51 32.29
N TRP A 15 17.70 -44.19 32.41
CA TRP A 15 18.27 -43.60 33.62
C TRP A 15 17.71 -42.17 33.80
N GLY A 16 17.15 -41.91 34.99
CA GLY A 16 17.12 -40.56 35.57
C GLY A 16 15.80 -39.79 35.48
N LEU A 17 14.90 -40.07 36.44
CA LEU A 17 13.81 -39.18 36.83
C LEU A 17 14.43 -37.95 37.54
N LEU A 18 14.35 -36.77 36.92
CA LEU A 18 14.59 -35.48 37.58
C LEU A 18 13.49 -34.50 37.17
N LEU A 19 12.52 -34.38 38.07
CA LEU A 19 11.63 -33.22 38.18
C LEU A 19 12.49 -31.96 38.33
N THR A 20 12.59 -31.14 37.28
CA THR A 20 12.87 -29.72 37.43
C THR A 20 11.91 -28.94 36.53
N LEU A 21 10.97 -28.28 37.21
CA LEU A 21 10.30 -27.01 36.92
C LEU A 21 10.37 -26.52 35.46
N GLY A 22 9.17 -26.39 34.89
CA GLY A 22 8.93 -25.88 33.55
C GLY A 22 9.65 -24.56 33.24
N VAL A 23 10.23 -24.52 32.04
CA VAL A 23 10.48 -23.29 31.32
C VAL A 23 9.81 -23.47 29.97
N GLU A 24 8.50 -23.27 29.94
CA GLU A 24 7.81 -23.00 28.68
C GLU A 24 8.40 -21.70 28.14
N ARG A 25 9.15 -21.79 27.03
CA ARG A 25 9.52 -20.61 26.25
C ARG A 25 8.22 -20.01 25.72
N MET A 26 7.66 -19.08 26.48
CA MET A 26 6.63 -18.18 26.01
C MET A 26 7.25 -17.38 24.86
N SER A 27 6.98 -17.82 23.63
CA SER A 27 7.34 -17.08 22.43
C SER A 27 6.58 -15.77 22.51
N SER A 28 7.25 -14.73 23.00
CA SER A 28 6.68 -13.39 23.06
C SER A 28 6.58 -12.91 21.62
N SER A 29 5.42 -13.13 21.00
CA SER A 29 5.05 -12.39 19.79
C SER A 29 4.98 -10.94 20.22
N GLN A 30 6.08 -10.22 20.01
CA GLN A 30 6.07 -8.77 20.00
C GLN A 30 5.15 -8.39 18.85
N ALA A 31 3.89 -8.12 19.16
CA ALA A 31 3.06 -7.32 18.28
C ALA A 31 3.83 -6.00 18.14
N ALA A 32 4.46 -5.79 16.98
CA ALA A 32 4.93 -4.47 16.61
C ALA A 32 3.72 -3.54 16.84
N ALA A 33 3.89 -2.52 17.67
CA ALA A 33 2.87 -1.51 17.86
C ALA A 33 2.58 -0.92 16.47
N GLN A 34 1.54 -1.44 15.82
CA GLN A 34 0.90 -0.78 14.70
C GLN A 34 0.59 0.61 15.22
N VAL A 35 1.19 1.63 14.61
CA VAL A 35 0.81 3.02 14.87
C VAL A 35 -0.64 3.13 14.42
N SER A 36 -1.57 2.89 15.33
CA SER A 36 -3.00 2.86 15.02
C SER A 36 -3.48 4.29 14.82
N CYS A 37 -4.35 4.49 13.84
CA CYS A 37 -5.07 5.74 13.74
C CYS A 37 -6.08 5.86 14.90
N SER A 38 -5.95 6.91 15.70
CA SER A 38 -7.01 7.29 16.65
C SER A 38 -8.11 8.06 15.93
N LEU A 39 -9.37 7.94 16.38
CA LEU A 39 -10.50 8.68 15.83
C LEU A 39 -10.23 10.20 15.71
N GLU A 40 -9.65 10.83 16.73
CA GLU A 40 -9.29 12.26 16.68
C GLU A 40 -8.31 12.59 15.52
N LYS A 41 -7.38 11.68 15.24
CA LYS A 41 -6.39 11.84 14.17
C LYS A 41 -7.03 11.63 12.81
N GLU A 42 -7.96 10.69 12.70
CA GLU A 42 -8.77 10.46 11.49
C GLU A 42 -9.62 11.69 11.17
N ASP A 43 -10.38 12.20 12.14
CA ASP A 43 -11.21 13.40 12.01
C ASP A 43 -10.38 14.62 11.57
N ARG A 44 -9.19 14.78 12.17
CA ARG A 44 -8.25 15.83 11.78
C ARG A 44 -7.70 15.62 10.37
N ALA A 45 -7.36 14.40 9.99
CA ALA A 45 -6.87 14.10 8.65
C ALA A 45 -7.95 14.41 7.60
N ALA A 46 -9.18 13.93 7.83
CA ALA A 46 -10.32 14.16 6.96
C ALA A 46 -10.64 15.66 6.80
N SER A 47 -10.65 16.43 7.90
CA SER A 47 -10.91 17.87 7.83
C SER A 47 -9.85 18.69 7.08
N LEU A 48 -8.60 18.21 7.02
CA LEU A 48 -7.47 18.89 6.36
C LEU A 48 -7.23 18.42 4.92
N LEU A 49 -7.78 17.27 4.52
CA LEU A 49 -7.59 16.72 3.18
C LEU A 49 -8.09 17.65 2.04
N PRO A 50 -9.22 18.39 2.18
CA PRO A 50 -9.68 19.32 1.14
C PRO A 50 -8.65 20.39 0.73
N ASP A 51 -7.84 20.86 1.67
CA ASP A 51 -6.75 21.80 1.39
C ASP A 51 -5.54 21.09 0.78
N ALA A 52 -5.22 19.89 1.27
CA ALA A 52 -4.06 19.12 0.85
C ALA A 52 -4.16 18.63 -0.60
N ARG A 53 -5.35 18.26 -1.08
CA ARG A 53 -5.56 17.76 -2.45
C ARG A 53 -5.25 18.79 -3.55
N GLY A 54 -5.01 20.04 -3.19
CA GLY A 54 -4.70 21.12 -4.13
C GLY A 54 -3.30 21.07 -4.74
N SER A 55 -2.33 20.33 -4.17
CA SER A 55 -0.98 20.24 -4.74
C SER A 55 -0.22 19.01 -4.24
N TRP A 56 0.78 18.56 -5.01
CA TRP A 56 1.64 17.44 -4.62
C TRP A 56 2.38 17.67 -3.30
N LEU A 57 2.86 18.90 -3.06
CA LEU A 57 3.60 19.23 -1.84
C LEU A 57 2.70 19.20 -0.59
N ALA A 58 1.49 19.74 -0.70
CA ALA A 58 0.54 19.71 0.41
C ALA A 58 0.06 18.29 0.68
N LEU A 59 -0.15 17.48 -0.37
CA LEU A 59 -0.53 16.08 -0.22
C LEU A 59 0.59 15.22 0.41
N LEU A 60 1.85 15.47 0.07
CA LEU A 60 2.99 14.86 0.76
C LEU A 60 2.99 15.20 2.25
N ALA A 61 2.87 16.48 2.60
CA ALA A 61 2.87 16.90 4.00
C ALA A 61 1.70 16.29 4.80
N HIS A 62 0.54 16.15 4.16
CA HIS A 62 -0.63 15.50 4.74
C HIS A 62 -0.39 14.00 4.94
N GLN A 63 0.12 13.30 3.91
CA GLN A 63 0.50 11.88 4.00
C GLN A 63 1.51 11.64 5.12
N GLU A 64 2.58 12.43 5.23
CA GLU A 64 3.59 12.26 6.29
C GLU A 64 2.99 12.40 7.70
N ALA A 65 2.01 13.29 7.87
CA ALA A 65 1.32 13.46 9.15
C ALA A 65 0.31 12.34 9.46
N PHE A 66 -0.37 11.81 8.44
CA PHE A 66 -1.59 11.01 8.60
C PHE A 66 -1.55 9.63 7.93
N VAL A 67 -0.40 9.13 7.44
CA VAL A 67 -0.29 7.81 6.79
C VAL A 67 -0.79 6.64 7.65
N SER A 68 -0.74 6.76 8.98
CA SER A 68 -1.31 5.76 9.89
C SER A 68 -2.83 5.61 9.79
N CYS A 69 -3.50 6.58 9.16
CA CYS A 69 -4.95 6.69 8.98
C CYS A 69 -5.39 6.41 7.54
N ASP A 70 -4.48 5.93 6.70
CA ASP A 70 -4.76 5.56 5.31
C ASP A 70 -5.59 4.25 5.25
N ASP A 71 -6.86 4.36 5.63
CA ASP A 71 -7.84 3.28 5.65
C ASP A 71 -9.26 3.85 5.40
N GLY A 72 -10.19 2.97 5.01
CA GLY A 72 -11.61 3.29 4.83
C GLY A 72 -11.89 4.53 3.96
N ALA A 73 -12.81 5.38 4.42
CA ALA A 73 -13.24 6.56 3.69
C ALA A 73 -12.12 7.59 3.46
N LEU A 74 -11.13 7.65 4.37
CA LEU A 74 -9.99 8.53 4.20
C LEU A 74 -9.05 8.04 3.09
N ALA A 75 -8.85 6.71 2.99
CA ALA A 75 -8.10 6.10 1.89
C ALA A 75 -8.76 6.40 0.53
N GLU A 76 -10.08 6.26 0.42
CA GLU A 76 -10.83 6.64 -0.79
C GLU A 76 -10.67 8.13 -1.13
N GLY A 77 -10.69 8.99 -0.10
CA GLY A 77 -10.40 10.42 -0.26
C GLY A 77 -9.00 10.71 -0.78
N TYR A 78 -7.99 9.93 -0.38
CA TYR A 78 -6.64 10.02 -0.95
C TYR A 78 -6.60 9.55 -2.40
N SER A 79 -7.33 8.49 -2.75
CA SER A 79 -7.45 8.01 -4.13
C SER A 79 -8.06 9.08 -5.05
N ASP A 80 -9.13 9.77 -4.61
CA ASP A 80 -9.68 10.94 -5.31
C ASP A 80 -8.67 12.08 -5.45
N ALA A 81 -7.99 12.45 -4.36
CA ALA A 81 -7.00 13.53 -4.36
C ALA A 81 -5.83 13.27 -5.33
N VAL A 82 -5.28 12.06 -5.30
CA VAL A 82 -4.19 11.64 -6.18
C VAL A 82 -4.65 11.62 -7.63
N ALA A 83 -5.81 11.02 -7.91
CA ALA A 83 -6.35 10.94 -9.26
C ALA A 83 -6.59 12.33 -9.85
N GLN A 84 -7.19 13.25 -9.08
CA GLN A 84 -7.42 14.62 -9.52
C GLN A 84 -6.11 15.35 -9.86
N LEU A 85 -5.04 15.16 -9.08
CA LEU A 85 -3.75 15.76 -9.41
C LEU A 85 -3.15 15.18 -10.71
N PHE A 86 -3.26 13.86 -10.94
CA PHE A 86 -2.79 13.26 -12.20
C PHE A 86 -3.67 13.60 -13.41
N VAL A 87 -4.96 13.88 -13.22
CA VAL A 87 -5.88 14.26 -14.30
C VAL A 87 -5.77 15.74 -14.61
N GLN A 88 -5.87 16.59 -13.60
CA GLN A 88 -6.04 18.04 -13.77
C GLN A 88 -4.72 18.80 -13.76
N LYS A 89 -3.66 18.23 -13.18
CA LYS A 89 -2.34 18.88 -13.02
C LYS A 89 -1.20 18.03 -13.57
N TRP A 90 -1.46 17.35 -14.69
CA TRP A 90 -0.46 16.52 -15.36
C TRP A 90 0.77 17.32 -15.82
N ASP A 91 0.59 18.59 -16.17
CA ASP A 91 1.67 19.54 -16.45
C ASP A 91 2.63 19.73 -15.25
N GLN A 92 2.19 19.39 -14.04
CA GLN A 92 2.99 19.39 -12.81
C GLN A 92 3.61 18.01 -12.49
N LEU A 93 3.63 17.06 -13.43
CA LEU A 93 4.26 15.75 -13.24
C LEU A 93 5.72 15.88 -12.78
N GLY A 94 6.46 16.88 -13.27
CA GLY A 94 7.84 17.14 -12.82
C GLY A 94 7.95 17.37 -11.32
N VAL A 95 6.99 18.07 -10.72
CA VAL A 95 6.93 18.30 -9.26
C VAL A 95 6.73 16.99 -8.53
N PHE A 96 5.79 16.15 -9.00
CA PHE A 96 5.58 14.81 -8.42
C PHE A 96 6.84 13.96 -8.52
N VAL A 97 7.51 13.93 -9.67
CA VAL A 97 8.74 13.16 -9.89
C VAL A 97 9.86 13.60 -8.94
N ASP A 98 10.04 14.90 -8.73
CA ASP A 98 11.07 15.41 -7.83
C ASP A 98 10.77 15.09 -6.35
N LEU A 99 9.50 15.13 -5.95
CA LEU A 99 9.07 14.68 -4.62
C LEU A 99 9.24 13.17 -4.46
N ALA A 100 8.83 12.38 -5.45
CA ALA A 100 8.94 10.92 -5.47
C ALA A 100 10.40 10.44 -5.34
N LYS A 101 11.34 11.13 -5.99
CA LYS A 101 12.79 10.86 -5.86
C LYS A 101 13.30 11.07 -4.44
N LYS A 102 12.82 12.12 -3.76
CA LYS A 102 13.23 12.48 -2.39
C LYS A 102 12.50 11.67 -1.32
N HIS A 103 11.26 11.29 -1.59
CA HIS A 103 10.36 10.58 -0.70
C HIS A 103 9.81 9.32 -1.41
N PRO A 104 10.61 8.23 -1.50
CA PRO A 104 10.17 7.00 -2.19
C PRO A 104 8.89 6.39 -1.59
N ASP A 105 8.63 6.63 -0.32
CA ASP A 105 7.43 6.16 0.38
C ASP A 105 6.19 6.89 -0.12
N PHE A 106 6.30 8.20 -0.37
CA PHE A 106 5.25 9.00 -1.02
C PHE A 106 4.99 8.53 -2.45
N GLN A 107 6.03 8.18 -3.22
CA GLN A 107 5.83 7.62 -4.56
C GLN A 107 5.00 6.33 -4.50
N ARG A 108 5.40 5.39 -3.63
CA ARG A 108 4.68 4.11 -3.48
C ARG A 108 3.26 4.33 -2.97
N TRP A 109 3.10 5.30 -2.08
CA TRP A 109 1.80 5.70 -1.55
C TRP A 109 0.88 6.29 -2.62
N ALA A 110 1.31 7.33 -3.32
CA ALA A 110 0.49 7.95 -4.36
C ALA A 110 0.14 6.96 -5.48
N VAL A 111 1.11 6.16 -5.94
CA VAL A 111 0.82 5.17 -7.00
C VAL A 111 -0.15 4.08 -6.52
N ARG A 112 -0.14 3.68 -5.24
CA ARG A 112 -1.12 2.70 -4.71
C ARG A 112 -2.55 3.24 -4.72
N HIS A 113 -2.71 4.55 -4.57
CA HIS A 113 -3.99 5.27 -4.59
C HIS A 113 -4.54 5.51 -6.00
N ILE A 114 -3.85 5.01 -7.02
CA ILE A 114 -4.44 4.82 -8.35
C ILE A 114 -5.05 3.42 -8.34
N ASP A 115 -6.22 3.31 -7.74
CA ASP A 115 -6.92 2.05 -7.48
C ASP A 115 -8.36 2.07 -8.03
N ALA A 116 -9.08 0.97 -7.83
CA ALA A 116 -10.41 0.76 -8.38
C ALA A 116 -11.53 1.60 -7.74
N THR A 117 -11.22 2.40 -6.71
CA THR A 117 -12.16 3.41 -6.14
C THR A 117 -12.18 4.71 -6.95
N VAL A 118 -11.16 4.93 -7.80
CA VAL A 118 -11.11 6.04 -8.76
C VAL A 118 -12.09 5.77 -9.91
N SER A 119 -12.73 6.83 -10.40
CA SER A 119 -13.67 6.70 -11.53
C SER A 119 -12.97 6.17 -12.80
N ASP A 120 -13.67 5.33 -13.56
CA ASP A 120 -13.16 4.81 -14.84
C ASP A 120 -12.71 5.93 -15.79
N ASP A 121 -13.43 7.05 -15.83
CA ASP A 121 -13.10 8.19 -16.68
C ASP A 121 -11.76 8.81 -16.30
N ASP A 122 -11.48 8.95 -15.00
CA ASP A 122 -10.21 9.47 -14.52
C ASP A 122 -9.08 8.46 -14.68
N LEU A 123 -9.32 7.17 -14.45
CA LEU A 123 -8.35 6.10 -14.75
C LEU A 123 -7.93 6.13 -16.23
N ASN A 124 -8.89 6.24 -17.15
CA ASN A 124 -8.59 6.34 -18.58
C ASN A 124 -7.77 7.60 -18.93
N LYS A 125 -8.08 8.74 -18.31
CA LYS A 125 -7.28 9.97 -18.48
C LYS A 125 -5.86 9.80 -17.94
N ILE A 126 -5.70 9.16 -16.77
CA ILE A 126 -4.38 8.87 -16.18
C ILE A 126 -3.56 7.97 -17.13
N ILE A 127 -4.18 6.94 -17.72
CA ILE A 127 -3.53 6.07 -18.72
C ILE A 127 -3.04 6.89 -19.92
N ALA A 128 -3.92 7.72 -20.50
CA ALA A 128 -3.60 8.56 -21.65
C ALA A 128 -2.49 9.57 -21.33
N ASN A 129 -2.57 10.22 -20.18
CA ASN A 129 -1.56 11.16 -19.68
C ASN A 129 -0.20 10.46 -19.50
N ALA A 130 -0.17 9.31 -18.82
CA ALA A 130 1.06 8.56 -18.59
C ALA A 130 1.73 8.06 -19.89
N ALA A 131 0.94 7.80 -20.94
CA ALA A 131 1.47 7.45 -22.26
C ALA A 131 2.29 8.58 -22.92
N THR A 132 2.13 9.84 -22.48
CA THR A 132 2.89 10.98 -23.05
C THR A 132 4.36 11.03 -22.64
N CYS A 133 4.76 10.28 -21.59
CA CYS A 133 6.11 10.36 -21.02
C CYS A 133 6.85 9.02 -20.89
N ILE A 134 6.28 7.93 -21.41
CA ILE A 134 6.89 6.59 -21.34
C ILE A 134 8.21 6.44 -22.13
N ASP A 135 8.45 7.30 -23.11
CA ASP A 135 9.67 7.31 -23.94
C ASP A 135 10.72 8.32 -23.43
N ASP A 136 10.38 9.15 -22.45
CA ASP A 136 11.34 10.03 -21.78
C ASP A 136 12.13 9.24 -20.73
N VAL A 137 13.40 8.97 -21.02
CA VAL A 137 14.29 8.17 -20.17
C VAL A 137 14.34 8.67 -18.72
N ALA A 138 14.21 9.98 -18.47
CA ALA A 138 14.31 10.54 -17.13
C ALA A 138 13.10 10.20 -16.24
N VAL A 139 11.93 9.97 -16.83
CA VAL A 139 10.66 9.76 -16.10
C VAL A 139 9.92 8.48 -16.49
N ALA A 140 10.39 7.75 -17.52
CA ALA A 140 9.71 6.59 -18.10
C ALA A 140 9.30 5.54 -17.08
N ASN A 141 10.14 5.28 -16.07
CA ASN A 141 9.84 4.29 -15.04
C ASN A 141 8.62 4.69 -14.19
N ILE A 142 8.54 5.96 -13.79
CA ILE A 142 7.41 6.50 -13.03
C ILE A 142 6.16 6.51 -13.91
N CYS A 143 6.27 6.96 -15.17
CA CYS A 143 5.15 6.95 -16.11
C CYS A 143 4.58 5.54 -16.34
N LYS A 144 5.45 4.55 -16.52
CA LYS A 144 5.04 3.14 -16.63
C LYS A 144 4.36 2.63 -15.36
N SER A 145 4.83 3.05 -14.19
CA SER A 145 4.24 2.67 -12.90
C SER A 145 2.82 3.26 -12.74
N ILE A 146 2.65 4.55 -13.06
CA ILE A 146 1.36 5.24 -13.01
C ILE A 146 0.39 4.59 -14.00
N ARG A 147 0.82 4.38 -15.25
CA ARG A 147 -0.02 3.76 -16.27
C ARG A 147 -0.49 2.37 -15.86
N ARG A 148 0.43 1.53 -15.38
CA ARG A 148 0.10 0.16 -14.94
C ARG A 148 -0.88 0.15 -13.77
N ALA A 149 -0.71 1.04 -12.79
CA ALA A 149 -1.64 1.15 -11.68
C ALA A 149 -3.06 1.47 -12.17
N ALA A 150 -3.18 2.44 -13.07
CA ALA A 150 -4.46 2.82 -13.65
C ALA A 150 -5.10 1.71 -14.53
N GLU A 151 -4.30 1.02 -15.34
CA GLU A 151 -4.76 -0.13 -16.14
C GLU A 151 -5.32 -1.25 -15.25
N ASN A 152 -4.60 -1.58 -14.17
CA ASN A 152 -5.02 -2.60 -13.21
C ASN A 152 -6.31 -2.21 -12.48
N ALA A 153 -6.37 -0.97 -11.99
CA ALA A 153 -7.53 -0.41 -11.33
C ALA A 153 -8.79 -0.46 -12.21
N LEU A 154 -8.65 -0.16 -13.51
CA LEU A 154 -9.77 -0.18 -14.45
C LEU A 154 -10.31 -1.60 -14.68
N VAL A 155 -9.40 -2.59 -14.77
CA VAL A 155 -9.78 -4.00 -14.85
C VAL A 155 -10.53 -4.43 -13.60
N GLU A 156 -10.02 -4.09 -12.42
CA GLU A 156 -10.63 -4.42 -11.13
C GLU A 156 -12.02 -3.76 -10.97
N SER A 157 -12.16 -2.46 -11.25
CA SER A 157 -13.46 -1.74 -11.28
C SER A 157 -14.47 -2.42 -12.20
N THR A 158 -14.04 -2.90 -13.36
CA THR A 158 -14.90 -3.62 -14.31
C THR A 158 -15.35 -4.97 -13.76
N GLN A 159 -14.46 -5.71 -13.09
CA GLN A 159 -14.78 -7.00 -12.48
C GLN A 159 -15.76 -6.87 -11.31
N MET A 160 -15.65 -5.81 -10.51
CA MET A 160 -16.56 -5.59 -9.36
C MET A 160 -18.00 -5.23 -9.75
N ARG A 161 -18.23 -4.81 -10.99
CA ARG A 161 -19.57 -4.46 -11.51
C ARG A 161 -20.30 -5.63 -12.18
N GLN A 162 -19.61 -6.75 -12.42
CA GLN A 162 -20.17 -7.96 -13.04
C GLN A 162 -20.77 -8.89 -11.99
#